data_AF-A0A101CRZ2-F1
#
_entry.id   AF-A0A101CRZ2-F1
#
_cell.length_a   1.000
_cell.length_b   1.000
_cell.length_c   1.000
_cell.angle_alpha   90.00
_cell.angle_beta   90.00
_cell.angle_gamma   90.00
#
_symmetry.space_group_name_H-M   'P 1'
#
loop_
_entity.id
_entity.type
_entity.pdbx_description
1 polymer ?
#
loop_
_entity_poly.entity_id
_entity_poly.type
_entity_poly.pdbx_seq_one_letter_code
_entity_poly.pdbx_strand_id
1 'polypeptide(L)'
;MASAYWIDIKGTHKINEPVNIELCYGSMDEFGVRHRDTGKELQLAGDFRMRIIDSKGIEQELQLIIQKDCWRATFIPKNEGQYRIIGINDKHPVVDRSASGGENILPIDYISAFYNVGNLIITDYHPLQMLDLVIVSEKEKIIIKAFYDGKPTKSGTKLRVFNPENWEKEIVLNKDGEAVFYPTMKGLYIIRQDWIEPDSGTYQNVAFKSKRHRCNLFLLHQ
;
A
#
# COMPACT_ATOMS: atom_id res chain seq x y z
N MET A 1 -0.95 -19.07 -9.02
CA MET A 1 -0.27 -18.16 -8.07
C MET A 1 -1.00 -16.83 -8.09
N ALA A 2 -1.23 -16.20 -6.94
CA ALA A 2 -1.83 -14.88 -6.88
C ALA A 2 -0.76 -13.81 -7.11
N SER A 3 -1.03 -12.86 -8.00
CA SER A 3 -0.14 -11.72 -8.24
C SER A 3 -0.55 -10.51 -7.41
N ALA A 4 0.41 -9.67 -7.05
CA ALA A 4 0.20 -8.46 -6.27
C ALA A 4 1.23 -7.38 -6.60
N TYR A 5 0.87 -6.13 -6.30
CA TYR A 5 1.82 -5.03 -6.23
C TYR A 5 2.51 -4.99 -4.86
N TRP A 6 3.78 -4.59 -4.82
CA TRP A 6 4.45 -4.18 -3.59
C TRP A 6 5.48 -3.08 -3.81
N ILE A 7 5.85 -2.41 -2.73
CA ILE A 7 6.94 -1.42 -2.74
C ILE A 7 8.15 -2.00 -2.03
N ASP A 8 9.30 -1.98 -2.70
CA ASP A 8 10.61 -2.17 -2.07
C ASP A 8 11.31 -0.81 -1.93
N ILE A 9 11.74 -0.46 -0.72
CA ILE A 9 12.43 0.80 -0.44
C ILE A 9 13.87 0.49 -0.08
N LYS A 10 14.82 1.08 -0.83
CA LYS A 10 16.26 0.86 -0.69
C LYS A 10 16.96 2.19 -0.50
N GLY A 11 17.47 2.45 0.70
CA GLY A 11 18.24 3.65 1.00
C GLY A 11 19.03 3.47 2.29
N THR A 12 19.79 4.49 2.67
CA THR A 12 20.75 4.44 3.79
C THR A 12 20.22 5.04 5.09
N HIS A 13 19.00 5.59 5.06
CA HIS A 13 18.32 6.25 6.18
C HIS A 13 19.01 7.56 6.62
N LYS A 14 19.77 8.18 5.71
CA LYS A 14 20.49 9.44 5.94
C LYS A 14 19.98 10.55 5.04
N ILE A 15 20.06 11.78 5.53
CA ILE A 15 19.81 12.97 4.71
C ILE A 15 20.83 13.07 3.58
N ASN A 16 20.42 13.69 2.46
CA ASN A 16 21.24 13.93 1.28
C ASN A 16 21.80 12.68 0.56
N GLU A 17 21.33 11.49 0.94
CA GLU A 17 21.66 10.23 0.25
C GLU A 17 20.43 9.71 -0.50
N PRO A 18 20.58 9.13 -1.71
CA PRO A 18 19.45 8.69 -2.50
C PRO A 18 18.73 7.50 -1.86
N VAL A 19 17.40 7.53 -1.93
CA VAL A 19 16.53 6.38 -1.66
C VAL A 19 15.82 5.99 -2.95
N ASN A 20 15.90 4.71 -3.30
CA ASN A 20 15.17 4.11 -4.41
C ASN A 20 13.86 3.52 -3.90
N ILE A 21 12.77 3.90 -4.54
CA ILE A 21 11.42 3.44 -4.28
C ILE A 21 11.01 2.62 -5.50
N GLU A 22 10.90 1.31 -5.34
CA GLU A 22 10.61 0.37 -6.42
C GLU A 22 9.19 -0.17 -6.27
N LEU A 23 8.29 0.21 -7.17
CA LEU A 23 6.97 -0.38 -7.32
C LEU A 23 7.08 -1.63 -8.20
N CYS A 24 6.87 -2.78 -7.57
CA CYS A 24 6.99 -4.09 -8.19
C CYS A 24 5.60 -4.69 -8.44
N TYR A 25 5.52 -5.56 -9.44
CA TYR A 25 4.39 -6.45 -9.67
C TYR A 25 4.94 -7.87 -9.83
N GLY A 26 4.20 -8.87 -9.39
CA GLY A 26 4.67 -10.24 -9.44
C GLY A 26 3.89 -11.18 -8.54
N SER A 27 4.43 -12.37 -8.33
CA SER A 27 3.81 -13.43 -7.54
C SER A 27 4.72 -13.87 -6.39
N MET A 28 4.18 -14.71 -5.52
CA MET A 28 4.97 -15.42 -4.52
C MET A 28 4.82 -16.93 -4.76
N ASP A 29 5.93 -17.66 -4.66
CA ASP A 29 5.92 -19.11 -4.76
C ASP A 29 5.56 -19.79 -3.43
N GLU A 30 5.54 -21.12 -3.44
CA GLU A 30 5.21 -21.93 -2.26
C GLU A 30 6.25 -21.86 -1.14
N PHE A 31 7.44 -21.32 -1.42
CA PHE A 31 8.52 -21.12 -0.46
C PHE A 31 8.57 -19.70 0.10
N GLY A 32 7.58 -18.86 -0.23
CA GLY A 32 7.53 -17.47 0.22
C GLY A 32 8.46 -16.53 -0.55
N VAL A 33 9.02 -16.96 -1.69
CA VAL A 33 9.92 -16.13 -2.50
C VAL A 33 9.08 -15.27 -3.45
N ARG A 34 9.32 -13.95 -3.41
CA ARG A 34 8.70 -13.00 -4.34
C ARG A 34 9.42 -13.05 -5.69
N HIS A 35 8.66 -13.33 -6.74
CA HIS A 35 9.10 -13.32 -8.13
C HIS A 35 8.55 -12.08 -8.81
N ARG A 36 9.44 -11.15 -9.17
CA ARG A 36 9.07 -9.95 -9.93
C ARG A 36 8.73 -10.32 -11.37
N ASP A 37 7.61 -9.82 -11.84
CA ASP A 37 7.20 -9.94 -13.23
C ASP A 37 8.02 -8.98 -14.11
N THR A 38 8.19 -9.37 -15.37
CA THR A 38 8.85 -8.56 -16.41
C THR A 38 7.97 -8.41 -17.66
N GLY A 39 6.76 -8.97 -17.61
CA GLY A 39 5.77 -9.00 -18.69
C GLY A 39 4.94 -7.72 -18.83
N LYS A 40 3.82 -7.84 -19.54
CA LYS A 40 2.93 -6.71 -19.85
C LYS A 40 2.21 -6.20 -18.61
N GLU A 41 2.00 -7.07 -17.64
CA GLU A 41 1.31 -6.83 -16.41
C GLU A 41 2.09 -5.87 -15.51
N LEU A 42 3.44 -5.88 -15.59
CA LEU A 42 4.27 -4.86 -14.96
C LEU A 42 3.97 -3.45 -15.49
N GLN A 43 3.55 -3.30 -16.75
CA GLN A 43 3.22 -1.99 -17.31
C GLN A 43 2.01 -1.35 -16.61
N LEU A 44 1.08 -2.17 -16.11
CA LEU A 44 -0.10 -1.70 -15.36
C LEU A 44 0.28 -1.09 -14.00
N ALA A 45 1.44 -1.44 -13.45
CA ALA A 45 1.97 -0.78 -12.26
C ALA A 45 2.36 0.69 -12.54
N GLY A 46 2.66 1.05 -13.79
CA GLY A 46 2.99 2.44 -14.17
C GLY A 46 1.82 3.42 -14.08
N ASP A 47 0.59 2.91 -13.94
CA ASP A 47 -0.60 3.75 -13.76
C ASP A 47 -0.75 4.31 -12.34
N PHE A 48 0.06 3.85 -11.38
CA PHE A 48 0.09 4.43 -10.05
C PHE A 48 0.63 5.86 -10.09
N ARG A 49 -0.18 6.80 -9.59
CA ARG A 49 0.29 8.15 -9.26
C ARG A 49 0.86 8.11 -7.85
N MET A 50 2.18 8.19 -7.74
CA MET A 50 2.90 8.10 -6.45
C MET A 50 3.41 9.47 -5.98
N ARG A 51 3.37 9.68 -4.67
CA ARG A 51 3.91 10.87 -4.01
C ARG A 51 4.59 10.50 -2.71
N ILE A 52 5.55 11.31 -2.30
CA ILE A 52 6.21 11.24 -1.00
C ILE A 52 5.90 12.50 -0.20
N ILE A 53 5.62 12.34 1.08
CA ILE A 53 5.22 13.41 2.00
C ILE A 53 6.20 13.40 3.16
N ASP A 54 6.78 14.55 3.48
CA ASP A 54 7.69 14.70 4.61
C ASP A 54 6.96 14.95 5.95
N SER A 55 7.72 15.02 7.04
CA SER A 55 7.19 15.27 8.40
C SER A 55 6.52 16.63 8.58
N LYS A 56 6.67 17.55 7.62
CA LYS A 56 6.00 18.86 7.59
C LYS A 56 4.77 18.86 6.69
N GLY A 57 4.41 17.73 6.08
CA GLY A 57 3.31 17.62 5.13
C GLY A 57 3.64 18.16 3.74
N ILE A 58 4.92 18.44 3.44
CA ILE A 58 5.33 18.87 2.10
C ILE A 58 5.29 17.64 1.19
N GLU A 59 4.49 17.73 0.14
CA GLU A 59 4.33 16.65 -0.84
C GLU A 59 5.22 16.87 -2.06
N GLN A 60 5.74 15.77 -2.59
CA GLN A 60 6.44 15.73 -3.87
C GLN A 60 5.97 14.53 -4.70
N GLU A 61 5.65 14.75 -5.96
CA GLU A 61 5.36 13.67 -6.90
C GLU A 61 6.62 12.83 -7.19
N LEU A 62 6.45 11.50 -7.22
CA LEU A 62 7.51 10.56 -7.55
C LEU A 62 7.41 10.20 -9.03
N GLN A 63 8.41 10.63 -9.81
CA GLN A 63 8.52 10.25 -11.21
C GLN A 63 8.97 8.78 -11.33
N LEU A 64 8.03 7.92 -11.69
CA LEU A 64 8.28 6.50 -11.90
C LEU A 64 8.87 6.26 -13.30
N ILE A 65 10.01 5.57 -13.35
CA ILE A 65 10.67 5.18 -14.58
C ILE A 65 10.73 3.65 -14.63
N ILE A 66 10.16 3.06 -15.68
CA ILE A 66 10.19 1.61 -15.90
C ILE A 66 11.64 1.10 -15.94
N GLN A 67 11.88 0.04 -15.18
CA GLN A 67 13.11 -0.75 -15.18
C GLN A 67 12.79 -2.16 -15.71
N LYS A 68 13.75 -3.08 -15.63
CA LYS A 68 13.56 -4.47 -16.08
C LYS A 68 12.40 -5.18 -15.39
N ASP A 69 12.24 -4.96 -14.08
CA ASP A 69 11.39 -5.78 -13.18
C ASP A 69 10.59 -4.94 -12.15
N CYS A 70 10.60 -3.62 -12.30
CA CYS A 70 9.91 -2.68 -11.42
C CYS A 70 9.75 -1.31 -12.09
N TRP A 71 8.90 -0.46 -11.51
CA TRP A 71 8.93 0.98 -11.74
C TRP A 71 9.70 1.64 -10.61
N ARG A 72 10.73 2.43 -10.93
CA ARG A 72 11.60 3.04 -9.93
C ARG A 72 11.43 4.56 -9.92
N ALA A 73 11.28 5.12 -8.72
CA ALA A 73 11.55 6.54 -8.45
C ALA A 73 12.76 6.65 -7.52
N THR A 74 13.49 7.77 -7.62
CA THR A 74 14.58 8.11 -6.69
C THR A 74 14.24 9.42 -5.99
N PHE A 75 14.40 9.44 -4.68
CA PHE A 75 14.19 10.62 -3.84
C PHE A 75 15.45 10.90 -3.02
N ILE A 76 15.68 12.16 -2.67
CA ILE A 76 16.81 12.58 -1.81
C ILE A 76 16.23 13.36 -0.61
N PRO A 77 16.13 12.74 0.57
CA PRO A 77 15.62 13.41 1.76
C PRO A 77 16.53 14.57 2.15
N LYS A 78 15.92 15.71 2.45
CA LYS A 78 16.63 16.94 2.87
C LYS A 78 16.55 17.21 4.36
N ASN A 79 15.63 16.54 5.05
CA ASN A 79 15.40 16.69 6.47
C ASN A 79 15.35 15.31 7.13
N GLU A 80 15.65 15.26 8.42
CA GLU A 80 15.32 14.08 9.24
C GLU A 80 13.81 13.99 9.45
N GLY A 81 13.34 12.77 9.72
CA GLY A 81 11.95 12.49 10.04
C GLY A 81 11.41 11.27 9.30
N GLN A 82 10.13 11.00 9.55
CA GLN A 82 9.39 9.98 8.83
C GLN A 82 8.81 10.58 7.55
N TYR A 83 9.11 9.92 6.43
CA TYR A 83 8.50 10.17 5.15
C TYR A 83 7.41 9.12 4.89
N ARG A 84 6.33 9.56 4.26
CA ARG A 84 5.24 8.70 3.84
C ARG A 84 5.20 8.62 2.33
N ILE A 85 5.29 7.42 1.79
CA ILE A 85 5.17 7.16 0.35
C ILE A 85 3.77 6.62 0.14
N ILE A 86 2.98 7.26 -0.72
CA ILE A 86 1.63 6.82 -1.04
C ILE A 86 1.41 6.81 -2.55
N GLY A 87 0.44 6.02 -3.00
CA GLY A 87 0.05 6.02 -4.40
C GLY A 87 -1.35 5.47 -4.63
N ILE A 88 -1.97 5.93 -5.72
CA ILE A 88 -3.30 5.51 -6.14
C ILE A 88 -3.27 5.04 -7.60
N ASN A 89 -3.96 3.93 -7.86
CA ASN A 89 -4.31 3.48 -9.20
C ASN A 89 -5.84 3.34 -9.31
N ASP A 90 -6.45 4.33 -9.96
CA ASP A 90 -7.88 4.43 -10.26
C ASP A 90 -8.17 4.20 -11.76
N LYS A 91 -7.22 3.59 -12.48
CA LYS A 91 -7.32 3.33 -13.93
C LYS A 91 -7.55 1.87 -14.28
N HIS A 92 -7.63 0.99 -13.28
CA HIS A 92 -7.92 -0.42 -13.52
C HIS A 92 -9.26 -0.58 -14.29
N PRO A 93 -9.31 -1.47 -15.29
CA PRO A 93 -10.57 -1.78 -15.96
C PRO A 93 -11.54 -2.42 -14.98
N VAL A 94 -12.84 -2.33 -15.30
CA VAL A 94 -13.87 -3.05 -14.56
C VAL A 94 -13.57 -4.55 -14.59
N VAL A 95 -13.60 -5.20 -13.44
CA VAL A 95 -13.54 -6.65 -13.34
C VAL A 95 -14.90 -7.19 -13.72
N ASP A 96 -15.03 -7.61 -14.98
CA ASP A 96 -16.25 -8.21 -15.52
C ASP A 96 -16.42 -9.65 -14.98
N ARG A 97 -17.52 -9.87 -14.28
CA ARG A 97 -17.90 -11.17 -13.70
C ARG A 97 -19.24 -11.67 -14.23
N SER A 98 -19.77 -11.04 -15.27
CA SER A 98 -21.04 -11.42 -15.89
C SER A 98 -21.09 -12.89 -16.30
N ALA A 99 -19.98 -13.43 -16.82
CA ALA A 99 -19.86 -14.83 -17.23
C ALA A 99 -19.98 -15.83 -16.06
N SER A 100 -19.67 -15.43 -14.83
CA SER A 100 -19.80 -16.27 -13.63
C SER A 100 -21.01 -15.92 -12.76
N GLY A 101 -21.87 -15.00 -13.22
CA GLY A 101 -23.02 -14.50 -12.46
C GLY A 101 -22.64 -13.58 -11.29
N GLY A 102 -21.38 -13.15 -11.20
CA GLY A 102 -20.91 -12.23 -10.18
C GLY A 102 -21.16 -10.77 -10.56
N GLU A 103 -21.10 -9.88 -9.56
CA GLU A 103 -21.21 -8.45 -9.81
C GLU A 103 -19.92 -7.87 -10.39
N ASN A 104 -20.08 -6.99 -11.39
CA ASN A 104 -18.98 -6.22 -11.97
C ASN A 104 -18.50 -5.16 -10.96
N ILE A 105 -17.18 -5.08 -10.77
CA ILE A 105 -16.56 -4.23 -9.75
C ILE A 105 -15.51 -3.33 -10.41
N LEU A 106 -15.53 -2.03 -10.10
CA LEU A 106 -14.47 -1.09 -10.47
C LEU A 106 -13.38 -1.08 -9.39
N PRO A 107 -12.15 -1.54 -9.65
CA PRO A 107 -11.08 -1.54 -8.66
C PRO A 107 -10.43 -0.16 -8.51
N ILE A 108 -10.15 0.24 -7.28
CA ILE A 108 -9.27 1.36 -6.96
C ILE A 108 -8.25 0.86 -5.93
N ASP A 109 -6.98 0.86 -6.32
CA ASP A 109 -5.91 0.36 -5.47
C ASP A 109 -5.10 1.53 -4.90
N TYR A 110 -4.83 1.46 -3.60
CA TYR A 110 -4.04 2.40 -2.80
C TYR A 110 -2.83 1.66 -2.25
N ILE A 111 -1.68 2.33 -2.24
CA ILE A 111 -0.45 1.83 -1.66
C ILE A 111 0.09 2.84 -0.67
N SER A 112 0.67 2.36 0.43
CA SER A 112 1.32 3.19 1.43
C SER A 112 2.58 2.49 1.93
N ALA A 113 3.62 3.26 2.25
CA ALA A 113 4.82 2.80 2.93
C ALA A 113 5.43 3.94 3.73
N PHE A 114 6.30 3.62 4.69
CA PHE A 114 7.02 4.59 5.50
C PHE A 114 8.54 4.46 5.28
N TYR A 115 9.23 5.60 5.27
CA TYR A 115 10.69 5.65 5.19
C TYR A 115 11.24 6.62 6.23
N ASN A 116 12.03 6.11 7.16
CA ASN A 116 12.57 6.89 8.26
C ASN A 116 14.00 7.35 7.93
N VAL A 117 14.30 8.63 8.18
CA VAL A 117 15.62 9.24 7.97
C VAL A 117 16.09 9.89 9.26
N GLY A 118 17.31 9.57 9.71
CA GLY A 118 17.87 10.11 10.95
C GLY A 118 17.06 9.66 12.19
N ASN A 119 16.88 10.56 13.15
CA ASN A 119 16.14 10.25 14.36
C ASN A 119 14.62 10.26 14.12
N LEU A 120 13.95 9.25 14.66
CA LEU A 120 12.52 9.03 14.47
C LEU A 120 11.70 10.07 15.25
N ILE A 121 11.28 11.13 14.58
CA ILE A 121 10.19 11.99 15.05
C ILE A 121 8.92 11.48 14.37
N ILE A 122 8.17 10.67 15.09
CA ILE A 122 6.79 10.35 14.71
C ILE A 122 5.99 11.65 14.84
N THR A 123 5.56 12.20 13.70
CA THR A 123 4.64 13.33 13.64
C THR A 123 3.19 12.85 13.57
N ASP A 124 2.28 13.75 13.92
CA ASP A 124 0.84 13.50 13.99
C ASP A 124 0.29 12.82 12.72
N TYR A 125 -0.56 11.82 12.95
CA TYR A 125 -0.97 10.87 11.93
C TYR A 125 -2.29 11.29 11.29
N HIS A 126 -2.21 11.99 10.16
CA HIS A 126 -3.39 12.32 9.35
C HIS A 126 -3.53 11.36 8.16
N PRO A 127 -4.74 10.85 7.87
CA PRO A 127 -4.98 10.10 6.65
C PRO A 127 -4.77 11.01 5.43
N LEU A 128 -4.07 10.49 4.43
CA LEU A 128 -3.72 11.21 3.19
C LEU A 128 -4.41 10.61 1.95
N GLN A 129 -5.13 9.50 2.12
CA GLN A 129 -5.82 8.80 1.06
C GLN A 129 -7.28 8.55 1.44
N MET A 130 -8.13 8.31 0.44
CA MET A 130 -9.54 7.99 0.67
C MET A 130 -9.69 6.67 1.45
N LEU A 131 -8.89 5.64 1.15
CA LEU A 131 -8.77 4.46 1.99
C LEU A 131 -7.32 4.40 2.45
N ASP A 132 -7.09 4.43 3.76
CA ASP A 132 -5.75 4.66 4.28
C ASP A 132 -5.43 3.86 5.53
N LEU A 133 -4.17 3.43 5.62
CA LEU A 133 -3.62 2.71 6.77
C LEU A 133 -2.41 3.47 7.29
N VAL A 134 -2.41 3.74 8.59
CA VAL A 134 -1.35 4.48 9.26
C VAL A 134 -0.81 3.66 10.43
N ILE A 135 0.51 3.66 10.60
CA ILE A 135 1.17 2.98 11.70
C ILE A 135 1.40 3.97 12.83
N VAL A 136 0.90 3.65 14.02
CA VAL A 136 0.95 4.51 15.22
C VAL A 136 2.12 4.12 16.14
N SER A 137 2.59 2.88 16.05
CA SER A 137 3.73 2.39 16.80
C SER A 137 4.37 1.21 16.09
N GLU A 138 5.71 1.17 16.08
CA GLU A 138 6.54 0.12 15.44
C GLU A 138 7.58 -0.49 16.39
N LYS A 139 7.30 -0.54 17.69
CA LYS A 139 8.20 -1.20 18.65
C LYS A 139 8.00 -2.73 18.61
N GLU A 140 7.87 -3.36 19.77
CA GLU A 140 7.60 -4.80 19.90
C GLU A 140 6.26 -5.24 19.29
N LYS A 141 5.34 -4.28 19.09
CA LYS A 141 4.05 -4.48 18.44
C LYS A 141 3.82 -3.39 17.40
N ILE A 142 3.11 -3.74 16.35
CA ILE A 142 2.65 -2.80 15.34
C ILE A 142 1.21 -2.43 15.67
N ILE A 143 0.94 -1.13 15.83
CA ILE A 143 -0.40 -0.58 16.00
C ILE A 143 -0.80 0.12 14.70
N ILE A 144 -1.93 -0.26 14.12
CA ILE A 144 -2.42 0.28 12.85
C ILE A 144 -3.76 0.95 13.07
N LYS A 145 -3.91 2.16 12.54
CA LYS A 145 -5.20 2.84 12.37
C LYS A 145 -5.63 2.77 10.92
N ALA A 146 -6.92 2.52 10.73
CA ALA A 146 -7.55 2.45 9.43
C ALA A 146 -8.52 3.62 9.24
N PHE A 147 -8.50 4.23 8.06
CA PHE A 147 -9.33 5.38 7.74
C PHE A 147 -10.06 5.16 6.41
N TYR A 148 -11.29 5.66 6.35
CA TYR A 148 -12.03 5.84 5.12
C TYR A 148 -12.56 7.27 5.06
N ASP A 149 -12.26 7.99 3.99
CA ASP A 149 -12.68 9.37 3.74
C ASP A 149 -12.35 10.29 4.93
N GLY A 150 -11.10 10.23 5.39
CA GLY A 150 -10.59 11.01 6.52
C GLY A 150 -11.11 10.60 7.90
N LYS A 151 -12.04 9.64 7.99
CA LYS A 151 -12.66 9.21 9.25
C LYS A 151 -12.13 7.84 9.69
N PRO A 152 -11.96 7.60 11.00
CA PRO A 152 -11.62 6.27 11.51
C PRO A 152 -12.62 5.22 11.01
N THR A 153 -12.09 4.08 10.57
CA THR A 153 -12.89 2.95 10.13
C THR A 153 -13.60 2.31 11.33
N LYS A 154 -14.80 1.78 11.10
CA LYS A 154 -15.64 1.16 12.16
C LYS A 154 -14.92 0.00 12.86
N SER A 155 -15.10 -0.09 14.18
CA SER A 155 -14.74 -1.28 14.95
C SER A 155 -15.36 -2.55 14.34
N GLY A 156 -14.64 -3.66 14.44
CA GLY A 156 -15.03 -4.94 13.84
C GLY A 156 -14.59 -5.10 12.39
N THR A 157 -14.08 -4.04 11.74
CA THR A 157 -13.48 -4.16 10.41
C THR A 157 -12.24 -5.05 10.46
N LYS A 158 -12.14 -5.96 9.50
CA LYS A 158 -11.06 -6.92 9.37
C LYS A 158 -9.96 -6.34 8.48
N LEU A 159 -8.72 -6.37 8.97
CA LEU A 159 -7.52 -6.16 8.19
C LEU A 159 -6.83 -7.51 7.98
N ARG A 160 -6.14 -7.66 6.86
CA ARG A 160 -5.34 -8.84 6.57
C ARG A 160 -3.87 -8.50 6.64
N VAL A 161 -3.10 -9.27 7.39
CA VAL A 161 -1.64 -9.14 7.50
C VAL A 161 -1.03 -10.33 6.76
N PHE A 162 -0.25 -10.03 5.74
CA PHE A 162 0.62 -10.99 5.06
C PHE A 162 2.03 -10.82 5.60
N ASN A 163 2.65 -11.89 6.09
CA ASN A 163 4.03 -11.84 6.55
C ASN A 163 5.03 -11.93 5.37
N PRO A 164 6.35 -11.90 5.65
CA PRO A 164 7.38 -12.08 4.64
C PRO A 164 7.31 -13.40 3.84
N GLU A 165 6.70 -14.46 4.39
CA GLU A 165 6.52 -15.79 3.79
C GLU A 165 5.10 -16.04 3.23
N ASN A 166 4.29 -14.98 3.06
CA ASN A 166 2.90 -15.02 2.58
C ASN A 166 1.81 -15.61 3.48
N TRP A 167 2.08 -16.03 4.72
CA TRP A 167 0.96 -16.46 5.57
C TRP A 167 0.08 -15.26 5.88
N GLU A 168 -1.22 -15.49 5.79
CA GLU A 168 -2.25 -14.49 6.05
C GLU A 168 -2.77 -14.65 7.47
N LYS A 169 -2.89 -13.53 8.18
CA LYS A 169 -3.61 -13.42 9.44
C LYS A 169 -4.63 -12.30 9.39
N GLU A 170 -5.83 -12.59 9.84
CA GLU A 170 -6.83 -11.55 10.06
C GLU A 170 -6.61 -10.88 11.44
N ILE A 171 -6.64 -9.56 11.46
CA ILE A 171 -6.71 -8.74 12.69
C ILE A 171 -7.93 -7.82 12.62
N VAL A 172 -8.50 -7.48 13.76
CA VAL A 172 -9.79 -6.78 13.84
C VAL A 172 -9.60 -5.43 14.53
N LEU A 173 -10.20 -4.37 13.96
CA LEU A 173 -10.21 -3.04 14.57
C LEU A 173 -11.00 -3.02 15.87
N ASN A 174 -10.40 -2.48 16.92
CA ASN A 174 -11.04 -2.22 18.21
C ASN A 174 -11.95 -0.97 18.16
N LYS A 175 -12.45 -0.52 19.32
CA LYS A 175 -13.34 0.65 19.44
C LYS A 175 -12.66 1.96 19.08
N ASP A 176 -11.33 2.03 19.15
CA ASP A 176 -10.53 3.20 18.83
C ASP A 176 -10.10 3.23 17.35
N GLY A 177 -10.59 2.28 16.55
CA GLY A 177 -10.21 2.14 15.13
C GLY A 177 -8.80 1.57 14.94
N GLU A 178 -8.27 0.89 15.95
CA GLU A 178 -6.91 0.35 15.97
C GLU A 178 -6.92 -1.19 15.87
N ALA A 179 -5.96 -1.75 15.14
CA ALA A 179 -5.62 -3.16 15.24
C ALA A 179 -4.14 -3.34 15.60
N VAL A 180 -3.83 -4.45 16.25
CA VAL A 180 -2.48 -4.74 16.75
C VAL A 180 -2.04 -6.11 16.25
N PHE A 181 -0.78 -6.20 15.83
CA PHE A 181 -0.12 -7.48 15.62
C PHE A 181 1.35 -7.42 16.05
N TYR A 182 1.94 -8.60 16.21
CA TYR A 182 3.33 -8.79 16.60
C TYR A 182 4.07 -9.39 15.40
N PRO A 183 5.04 -8.66 14.81
CA PRO A 183 5.92 -9.24 13.80
C PRO A 183 6.68 -10.42 14.39
N THR A 184 6.80 -11.50 13.62
CA THR A 184 7.43 -12.75 14.05
C THR A 184 8.79 -12.97 13.40
N MET A 185 9.11 -12.20 12.36
CA MET A 185 10.36 -12.30 11.61
C MET A 185 10.66 -11.00 10.88
N LYS A 186 11.91 -10.82 10.46
CA LYS A 186 12.33 -9.70 9.62
C LYS A 186 11.80 -9.88 8.19
N GLY A 187 11.53 -8.76 7.53
CA GLY A 187 11.12 -8.73 6.14
C GLY A 187 9.89 -7.85 5.88
N LEU A 188 9.39 -7.93 4.65
CA LEU A 188 8.26 -7.13 4.19
C LEU A 188 6.92 -7.75 4.60
N TYR A 189 6.22 -7.06 5.49
CA TYR A 189 4.81 -7.28 5.81
C TYR A 189 3.92 -6.44 4.90
N ILE A 190 2.76 -6.99 4.54
CA ILE A 190 1.72 -6.27 3.80
C ILE A 190 0.46 -6.27 4.65
N ILE A 191 -0.02 -5.09 5.03
CA ILE A 191 -1.30 -4.95 5.73
C ILE A 191 -2.32 -4.42 4.74
N ARG A 192 -3.41 -5.17 4.58
CA ARG A 192 -4.45 -4.90 3.59
C ARG A 192 -5.77 -4.58 4.25
N GLN A 193 -6.38 -3.51 3.75
CA GLN A 193 -7.79 -3.21 3.95
C GLN A 193 -8.50 -3.24 2.61
N ASP A 194 -9.68 -3.85 2.55
CA ASP A 194 -10.60 -3.74 1.43
C ASP A 194 -11.87 -3.00 1.92
N TRP A 195 -12.41 -2.14 1.07
CA TRP A 195 -13.67 -1.43 1.31
C TRP A 195 -14.51 -1.46 0.03
N ILE A 196 -15.79 -1.80 0.17
CA ILE A 196 -16.74 -1.81 -0.94
C ILE A 196 -17.61 -0.57 -0.83
N GLU A 197 -17.51 0.29 -1.84
CA GLU A 197 -18.42 1.42 -2.03
C GLU A 197 -19.57 0.97 -2.94
N PRO A 198 -20.83 0.97 -2.46
CA PRO A 198 -22.00 0.63 -3.28
C PRO A 198 -22.35 1.81 -4.20
N ASP A 199 -21.50 2.04 -5.19
CA ASP A 199 -21.67 3.03 -6.25
C ASP A 199 -21.61 2.35 -7.61
N SER A 200 -22.62 2.59 -8.45
CA SER A 200 -22.79 1.93 -9.74
C SER A 200 -22.60 2.93 -10.87
N GLY A 201 -21.99 2.49 -11.97
CA GLY A 201 -21.73 3.36 -13.11
C GLY A 201 -21.25 2.60 -14.33
N THR A 202 -20.61 3.32 -15.24
CA THR A 202 -19.94 2.76 -16.42
C THR A 202 -18.53 3.32 -16.51
N TYR A 203 -17.55 2.47 -16.76
CA TYR A 203 -16.15 2.85 -16.96
C TYR A 203 -15.60 2.11 -18.18
N GLN A 204 -14.97 2.83 -19.11
CA GLN A 204 -14.48 2.27 -20.39
C GLN A 204 -15.56 1.42 -21.12
N ASN A 205 -16.81 1.89 -21.12
CA ASN A 205 -17.98 1.22 -21.70
C ASN A 205 -18.42 -0.09 -21.01
N VAL A 206 -17.90 -0.39 -19.82
CA VAL A 206 -18.33 -1.54 -19.01
C VAL A 206 -19.08 -1.07 -17.77
N ALA A 207 -20.29 -1.58 -17.55
CA ALA A 207 -21.08 -1.27 -16.36
C ALA A 207 -20.56 -1.98 -15.12
N PHE A 208 -20.58 -1.31 -13.97
CA PHE A 208 -20.22 -1.85 -12.65
C PHE A 208 -21.27 -1.54 -11.59
N LYS A 209 -21.32 -2.33 -10.51
CA LYS A 209 -22.29 -2.20 -9.41
C LYS A 209 -21.69 -1.64 -8.13
N SER A 210 -20.38 -1.74 -7.97
CA SER A 210 -19.66 -1.20 -6.82
C SER A 210 -18.23 -0.84 -7.19
N LYS A 211 -17.60 0.02 -6.38
CA LYS A 211 -16.15 0.21 -6.39
C LYS A 211 -15.52 -0.56 -5.25
N ARG A 212 -14.41 -1.25 -5.54
CA ARG A 212 -13.58 -1.90 -4.51
C ARG A 212 -12.34 -1.05 -4.29
N HIS A 213 -12.30 -0.38 -3.15
CA HIS A 213 -11.11 0.27 -2.64
C HIS A 213 -10.24 -0.77 -1.94
N ARG A 214 -8.94 -0.82 -2.26
CA ARG A 214 -7.98 -1.68 -1.56
C ARG A 214 -6.75 -0.89 -1.18
N CYS A 215 -6.44 -0.81 0.09
CA CYS A 215 -5.20 -0.21 0.57
C CYS A 215 -4.23 -1.32 1.00
N ASN A 216 -3.03 -1.32 0.42
CA ASN A 216 -1.91 -2.12 0.90
C ASN A 216 -0.86 -1.20 1.55
N LEU A 217 -0.63 -1.41 2.83
CA LEU A 217 0.47 -0.82 3.58
C LEU A 217 1.66 -1.78 3.58
N PHE A 218 2.79 -1.34 3.04
CA PHE A 218 4.05 -2.05 2.98
C PHE A 218 4.93 -1.63 4.15
N LEU A 219 5.19 -2.58 5.05
CA LEU A 219 5.99 -2.38 6.25
C LEU A 219 7.21 -3.29 6.20
N LEU A 220 8.39 -2.69 6.01
CA LEU A 220 9.66 -3.42 6.12
C LEU A 220 10.08 -3.48 7.60
N HIS A 221 9.95 -4.66 8.21
CA HIS A 221 10.39 -4.89 9.58
C HIS A 221 11.85 -5.38 9.59
N GLN A 222 12.71 -4.70 10.36
CA GLN A 222 14.17 -4.93 10.40
C GLN A 222 14.66 -5.61 11.67
#